data_AF-A0A1H5VYF7-F1
#
_entry.id   AF-A0A1H5VYF7-F1
#
_cell.length_a   1.000
_cell.length_b   1.000
_cell.length_c   1.000
_cell.angle_alpha   90.00
_cell.angle_beta   90.00
_cell.angle_gamma   90.00
#
_symmetry.space_group_name_H-M   'P 1'
#
loop_
_entity.id
_entity.type
_entity.pdbx_description
1 polymer ?
#
loop_
_entity_poly.entity_id
_entity_poly.type
_entity_poly.pdbx_seq_one_letter_code
_entity_poly.pdbx_strand_id
1 'polypeptide(L)'
;MLKWSAMVLMLVSSLAWGRLDKPHQVQELAYGEVAYLYLQGDYFAALTRAQMALERGEVDVHRADLEVLLGAMYSAYGMPEDAERVFSALLDQQVSGEVAQRAWIHLAGLFYRQQKYQRALETLEQQVGTPPEGLQEVYLSLRARVLMRLGRYEKAAESLDAFAENHPLNAYLRYNLAISWINGKHPGLGQEWLWELANLPPGAPEVNAIKDKAMLALAIYMLRSDQEDRALQLLRDARLEGPFADVSLLLYARALLIENQPARALPVLQKLDRQSIQRSTVQEAQLAIPYLYEQMGDQRSARQAFQTALERFDGLEQYLLEVEARIASGAWFEEMVGEPRWSTAMDPVPPFLPKRVKSFPTFYEWFATTEFQHGWHNYHELMRQRNLLTQWQNTLPAMQTMLAAHERKHQQVRPQAKALLRELSQQDFQERLTRLQRDYDTAVSEQDPLPFATDKEQRLWEAQQEAERKTRGWGKRKRPDMTAKLDFYKGILLWEMQEDIVPRQWQRKQELSEISTLLDQTRVLRSRVMVASNRVQRLEYFRQELPALERELASLQQRGERLMRRQQYSLQASAFEQVTVTRKRLKRFSAAAHEGLADLYNKALRNRREPAAAASGVEAPVE
;
A
#
# COMPACT_ATOMS: atom_id res chain seq x y z
N MET A 1 -5.93 19.32 6.31
CA MET A 1 -6.25 18.45 5.16
C MET A 1 -5.10 17.50 4.78
N LEU A 2 -3.87 17.70 5.29
CA LEU A 2 -2.81 16.66 5.40
C LEU A 2 -2.94 15.73 6.64
N LYS A 3 -3.97 15.92 7.47
CA LYS A 3 -3.96 15.48 8.88
C LYS A 3 -4.58 14.10 9.15
N TRP A 4 -5.38 13.58 8.23
CA TRP A 4 -6.03 12.28 8.40
C TRP A 4 -5.19 11.13 7.83
N SER A 5 -4.49 11.40 6.73
CA SER A 5 -3.36 10.58 6.30
C SER A 5 -2.34 10.47 7.43
N ALA A 6 -2.09 11.53 8.22
CA ALA A 6 -1.16 11.50 9.35
C ALA A 6 -1.58 10.56 10.52
N MET A 7 -2.85 10.18 10.66
CA MET A 7 -3.30 9.34 11.80
C MET A 7 -3.30 7.84 11.46
N VAL A 8 -3.66 7.49 10.21
CA VAL A 8 -3.36 6.16 9.65
C VAL A 8 -1.86 6.04 9.39
N LEU A 9 -1.19 7.10 8.94
CA LEU A 9 0.27 7.16 8.97
C LEU A 9 0.76 7.02 10.40
N MET A 10 0.26 7.62 11.48
CA MET A 10 0.82 7.36 12.83
C MET A 10 0.59 5.93 13.33
N LEU A 11 -0.51 5.28 12.93
CA LEU A 11 -0.80 3.87 13.25
C LEU A 11 0.01 2.88 12.40
N VAL A 12 0.40 3.26 11.18
CA VAL A 12 1.24 2.48 10.25
C VAL A 12 2.73 2.85 10.38
N SER A 13 3.06 4.08 10.70
CA SER A 13 4.41 4.66 10.85
C SER A 13 5.00 4.34 12.21
N SER A 14 4.18 4.08 13.24
CA SER A 14 4.69 3.46 14.47
C SER A 14 5.00 1.97 14.28
N LEU A 15 4.65 1.37 13.14
CA LEU A 15 4.97 -0.02 12.78
C LEU A 15 5.86 -0.12 11.54
N ALA A 16 6.30 1.01 10.98
CA ALA A 16 7.17 1.09 9.83
C ALA A 16 8.42 1.87 10.22
N TRP A 17 9.47 1.15 10.62
CA TRP A 17 10.81 1.22 10.01
C TRP A 17 11.95 0.87 10.96
N GLY A 18 12.83 -0.02 10.48
CA GLY A 18 14.26 0.23 10.63
C GLY A 18 14.58 1.44 9.77
N ARG A 19 15.10 2.49 10.39
CA ARG A 19 15.13 3.86 9.85
C ARG A 19 15.52 4.00 8.37
N LEU A 20 14.57 3.91 7.43
CA LEU A 20 14.74 4.36 6.03
C LEU A 20 14.81 5.89 5.95
N ASP A 21 14.46 6.59 7.04
CA ASP A 21 14.63 8.02 7.30
C ASP A 21 16.08 8.42 7.62
N LYS A 22 16.95 7.45 7.95
CA LYS A 22 18.39 7.68 8.03
C LYS A 22 19.07 7.28 6.72
N PRO A 23 20.18 7.95 6.35
CA PRO A 23 20.96 7.56 5.18
C PRO A 23 21.44 6.11 5.34
N HIS A 24 20.82 5.19 4.61
CA HIS A 24 21.31 3.83 4.43
C HIS A 24 21.96 3.71 3.06
N GLN A 25 22.97 2.86 2.95
CA GLN A 25 23.62 2.64 1.67
C GLN A 25 22.78 1.68 0.82
N VAL A 26 22.04 2.21 -0.14
CA VAL A 26 21.37 1.40 -1.17
C VAL A 26 22.45 0.87 -2.10
N GLN A 27 22.78 -0.42 -1.97
CA GLN A 27 23.79 -1.07 -2.81
C GLN A 27 23.16 -1.73 -4.04
N GLU A 28 21.88 -2.10 -3.93
CA GLU A 28 21.15 -2.85 -4.95
C GLU A 28 19.94 -2.04 -5.42
N LEU A 29 19.82 -1.85 -6.74
CA LEU A 29 18.77 -1.02 -7.34
C LEU A 29 17.37 -1.53 -6.98
N ALA A 30 17.16 -2.85 -7.00
CA ALA A 30 15.88 -3.46 -6.72
C ALA A 30 15.41 -3.19 -5.28
N TYR A 31 16.32 -3.25 -4.31
CA TYR A 31 16.03 -2.88 -2.93
C TYR A 31 15.69 -1.39 -2.82
N GLY A 32 16.47 -0.53 -3.47
CA GLY A 32 16.24 0.92 -3.49
C GLY A 32 14.89 1.32 -4.07
N GLU A 33 14.45 0.64 -5.14
CA GLU A 33 13.15 0.87 -5.78
C GLU A 33 11.99 0.48 -4.85
N VAL A 34 12.09 -0.68 -4.18
CA VAL A 34 11.08 -1.10 -3.19
C VAL A 34 11.01 -0.11 -2.04
N ALA A 35 12.17 0.29 -1.49
CA ALA A 35 12.24 1.27 -0.41
C ALA A 35 11.64 2.61 -0.82
N TYR A 36 11.92 3.08 -2.04
CA TYR A 36 11.35 4.31 -2.58
C TYR A 36 9.81 4.25 -2.67
N LEU A 37 9.26 3.21 -3.30
CA LEU A 37 7.81 3.01 -3.39
C LEU A 37 7.16 2.92 -2.00
N TYR A 38 7.81 2.20 -1.08
CA TYR A 38 7.34 2.08 0.30
C TYR A 38 7.30 3.45 1.01
N LEU A 39 8.38 4.23 0.90
CA LEU A 39 8.50 5.57 1.50
C LEU A 39 7.46 6.55 0.93
N GLN A 40 7.07 6.39 -0.34
CA GLN A 40 5.99 7.15 -0.96
C GLN A 40 4.58 6.75 -0.49
N GLY A 41 4.45 5.61 0.19
CA GLY A 41 3.18 5.04 0.61
C GLY A 41 2.52 4.16 -0.45
N ASP A 42 3.23 3.82 -1.53
CA ASP A 42 2.76 2.95 -2.61
C ASP A 42 2.94 1.47 -2.24
N TYR A 43 2.38 1.08 -1.09
CA TYR A 43 2.65 -0.21 -0.45
C TYR A 43 2.41 -1.44 -1.33
N PHE A 44 1.41 -1.38 -2.20
CA PHE A 44 1.11 -2.49 -3.09
C PHE A 44 2.07 -2.60 -4.27
N ALA A 45 2.49 -1.46 -4.81
CA ALA A 45 3.55 -1.41 -5.81
C ALA A 45 4.86 -1.92 -5.19
N ALA A 46 5.20 -1.45 -3.99
CA ALA A 46 6.36 -1.90 -3.23
C ALA A 46 6.31 -3.41 -2.95
N LEU A 47 5.15 -3.93 -2.51
CA LEU A 47 4.94 -5.35 -2.22
C LEU A 47 5.08 -6.22 -3.48
N THR A 48 4.52 -5.78 -4.61
CA THR A 48 4.66 -6.48 -5.90
C THR A 48 6.12 -6.47 -6.38
N ARG A 49 6.78 -5.30 -6.29
CA ARG A 49 8.17 -5.13 -6.70
C ARG A 49 9.14 -5.96 -5.84
N ALA A 50 8.87 -6.05 -4.54
CA ALA A 50 9.65 -6.84 -3.59
C ALA A 50 9.56 -8.34 -3.88
N GLN A 51 8.34 -8.86 -4.10
CA GLN A 51 8.15 -10.26 -4.49
C GLN A 51 8.91 -10.58 -5.78
N MET A 52 8.79 -9.71 -6.79
CA MET A 52 9.51 -9.86 -8.05
C MET A 52 11.03 -9.84 -7.86
N ALA A 53 11.55 -8.94 -7.00
CA ALA A 53 12.97 -8.84 -6.70
C ALA A 53 13.52 -10.13 -6.09
N LEU A 54 12.80 -10.68 -5.11
CA LEU A 54 13.17 -11.91 -4.41
C LEU A 54 13.09 -13.14 -5.32
N GLU A 55 12.03 -13.25 -6.13
CA GLU A 55 11.83 -14.36 -7.06
C GLU A 55 12.90 -14.39 -8.15
N ARG A 56 13.32 -13.22 -8.64
CA ARG A 56 14.34 -13.08 -9.69
C ARG A 56 15.77 -13.11 -9.18
N GLY A 57 15.99 -13.10 -7.86
CA GLY A 57 17.32 -13.00 -7.27
C GLY A 57 18.01 -11.67 -7.62
N GLU A 58 17.26 -10.56 -7.63
CA GLU A 58 17.80 -9.21 -7.90
C GLU A 58 18.41 -8.56 -6.65
N VAL A 59 18.30 -9.22 -5.49
CA VAL A 59 18.72 -8.72 -4.17
C VAL A 59 19.37 -9.86 -3.39
N ASP A 60 20.67 -9.72 -3.16
CA ASP A 60 21.50 -10.64 -2.38
C ASP A 60 21.93 -9.99 -1.06
N VAL A 61 22.46 -8.76 -1.10
CA VAL A 61 23.01 -8.06 0.08
C VAL A 61 21.89 -7.65 1.04
N HIS A 62 20.83 -7.04 0.51
CA HIS A 62 19.71 -6.51 1.31
C HIS A 62 18.56 -7.50 1.45
N ARG A 63 18.78 -8.80 1.20
CA ARG A 63 17.70 -9.79 1.13
C ARG A 63 16.92 -9.89 2.43
N ALA A 64 17.61 -10.00 3.57
CA ALA A 64 16.96 -10.14 4.87
C ALA A 64 16.16 -8.88 5.25
N ASP A 65 16.70 -7.68 4.97
CA ASP A 65 15.97 -6.42 5.17
C ASP A 65 14.75 -6.30 4.26
N LEU A 66 14.86 -6.75 2.99
CA LEU A 66 13.74 -6.81 2.06
C LEU A 66 12.65 -7.79 2.52
N GLU A 67 13.04 -8.95 3.08
CA GLU A 67 12.09 -9.92 3.64
C GLU A 67 11.37 -9.36 4.87
N VAL A 68 12.05 -8.62 5.75
CA VAL A 68 11.37 -7.88 6.85
C VAL A 68 10.38 -6.87 6.28
N LEU A 69 10.81 -6.07 5.29
CA LEU A 69 9.97 -5.07 4.66
C LEU A 69 8.75 -5.71 4.01
N LEU A 70 8.93 -6.85 3.33
CA LEU A 70 7.86 -7.63 2.73
C LEU A 70 6.86 -8.12 3.77
N GLY A 71 7.33 -8.70 4.88
CA GLY A 71 6.47 -9.10 6.00
C GLY A 71 5.69 -7.92 6.58
N ALA A 72 6.34 -6.76 6.73
CA ALA A 72 5.71 -5.54 7.22
C ALA A 72 4.64 -5.02 6.26
N MET A 73 4.91 -5.04 4.95
CA MET A 73 3.96 -4.69 3.89
C MET A 73 2.75 -5.63 3.88
N TYR A 74 2.93 -6.95 3.94
CA TYR A 74 1.83 -7.90 4.07
C TYR A 74 0.96 -7.59 5.29
N SER A 75 1.61 -7.31 6.42
CA SER A 75 0.93 -6.93 7.66
C SER A 75 0.12 -5.65 7.51
N ALA A 76 0.69 -4.60 6.90
CA ALA A 76 0.01 -3.32 6.68
C ALA A 76 -1.15 -3.47 5.67
N TYR A 77 -0.99 -4.37 4.71
CA TYR A 77 -1.98 -4.67 3.68
C TYR A 77 -3.13 -5.57 4.16
N GLY A 78 -3.06 -6.08 5.39
CA GLY A 78 -4.11 -6.95 5.95
C GLY A 78 -3.99 -8.42 5.52
N MET A 79 -2.77 -8.89 5.21
CA MET A 79 -2.44 -10.30 4.93
C MET A 79 -1.61 -10.88 6.09
N PRO A 80 -2.22 -11.11 7.26
CA PRO A 80 -1.45 -11.44 8.44
C PRO A 80 -0.82 -12.83 8.37
N GLU A 81 -1.45 -13.81 7.71
CA GLU A 81 -0.91 -15.15 7.55
C GLU A 81 0.36 -15.16 6.68
N ASP A 82 0.39 -14.34 5.62
CA ASP A 82 1.56 -14.20 4.76
C ASP A 82 2.68 -13.44 5.47
N ALA A 83 2.35 -12.42 6.27
CA ALA A 83 3.30 -11.75 7.13
C ALA A 83 3.93 -12.71 8.16
N GLU A 84 3.13 -13.54 8.84
CA GLU A 84 3.62 -14.56 9.79
C GLU A 84 4.59 -15.52 9.10
N ARG A 85 4.21 -16.02 7.91
CA ARG A 85 5.04 -16.95 7.14
C ARG A 85 6.40 -16.34 6.78
N VAL A 86 6.42 -15.09 6.30
CA VAL A 86 7.66 -14.39 5.95
C VAL A 86 8.53 -14.17 7.19
N PHE A 87 7.96 -13.69 8.30
CA PHE A 87 8.74 -13.47 9.52
C PHE A 87 9.28 -14.78 10.12
N SER A 88 8.47 -15.84 10.18
CA SER A 88 8.92 -17.14 10.67
C SER A 88 10.04 -17.72 9.80
N ALA A 89 9.88 -17.69 8.48
CA ALA A 89 10.91 -18.18 7.56
C ALA A 89 12.21 -17.36 7.63
N LEU A 90 12.12 -16.06 7.90
CA LEU A 90 13.28 -15.19 8.12
C LEU A 90 13.99 -15.52 9.45
N LEU A 91 13.22 -15.78 10.51
CA LEU A 91 13.74 -16.08 11.85
C LEU A 91 14.37 -17.48 11.96
N ASP A 92 13.97 -18.41 11.10
CA ASP A 92 14.62 -19.72 10.96
C ASP A 92 16.00 -19.62 10.28
N GLN A 93 16.30 -18.50 9.62
CA GLN A 93 17.62 -18.22 9.04
C GLN A 93 18.54 -17.59 10.08
N GLN A 94 19.85 -17.81 9.98
CA GLN A 94 20.87 -17.18 10.83
C GLN A 94 21.09 -15.70 10.45
N VAL A 95 20.06 -14.87 10.62
CA VAL A 95 20.12 -13.41 10.39
C VAL A 95 20.79 -12.68 11.55
N SER A 96 21.17 -11.42 11.32
CA SER A 96 21.75 -10.57 12.37
C SER A 96 20.76 -10.35 13.52
N GLY A 97 21.28 -10.14 14.73
CA GLY A 97 20.44 -9.96 15.93
C GLY A 97 19.44 -8.80 15.83
N GLU A 98 19.84 -7.69 15.20
CA GLU A 98 18.94 -6.54 14.99
C GLU A 98 17.78 -6.88 14.04
N VAL A 99 18.07 -7.59 12.94
CA VAL A 99 17.05 -8.02 11.97
C VAL A 99 16.07 -9.00 12.61
N ALA A 100 16.58 -9.96 13.40
CA ALA A 100 15.73 -10.89 14.15
C ALA A 100 14.83 -10.17 15.16
N GLN A 101 15.37 -9.26 15.98
CA GLN A 101 14.60 -8.48 16.94
C GLN A 101 13.51 -7.65 16.24
N ARG A 102 13.81 -7.07 15.07
CA ARG A 102 12.84 -6.34 14.25
C ARG A 102 11.70 -7.27 13.78
N ALA A 103 12.04 -8.44 13.24
CA ALA A 103 11.04 -9.44 12.83
C ALA A 103 10.16 -9.89 14.01
N TRP A 104 10.74 -10.13 15.19
CA TRP A 104 9.97 -10.47 16.40
C TRP A 104 9.01 -9.37 16.85
N ILE A 105 9.41 -8.10 16.80
CA ILE A 105 8.53 -6.96 17.12
C ILE A 105 7.35 -6.90 16.14
N HIS A 106 7.60 -7.07 14.84
CA HIS A 106 6.51 -7.10 13.85
C HIS A 106 5.57 -8.29 14.05
N LEU A 107 6.13 -9.47 14.37
CA LEU A 107 5.35 -10.67 14.67
C LEU A 107 4.49 -10.50 15.94
N ALA A 108 5.01 -9.85 16.98
CA ALA A 108 4.21 -9.48 18.15
C ALA A 108 3.08 -8.50 17.77
N GLY A 109 3.36 -7.53 16.90
CA GLY A 109 2.35 -6.61 16.37
C GLY A 109 1.25 -7.33 15.58
N LEU A 110 1.62 -8.39 14.86
CA LEU A 110 0.70 -9.28 14.18
C LEU A 110 -0.21 -10.03 15.15
N PHE A 111 0.37 -10.65 16.18
CA PHE A 111 -0.40 -11.35 17.21
C PHE A 111 -1.35 -10.41 17.95
N TYR A 112 -0.94 -9.17 18.22
CA TYR A 112 -1.82 -8.14 18.79
C TYR A 112 -3.06 -7.90 17.92
N ARG A 113 -2.90 -7.74 16.59
CA ARG A 113 -4.04 -7.54 15.67
C ARG A 113 -4.94 -8.77 15.56
N GLN A 114 -4.36 -9.96 15.62
CA GLN A 114 -5.09 -11.23 15.68
C GLN A 114 -5.73 -11.50 17.06
N GLN A 115 -5.67 -10.54 17.99
CA GLN A 115 -6.19 -10.66 19.37
C GLN A 115 -5.49 -11.72 20.23
N LYS A 116 -4.34 -12.24 19.79
CA LYS A 116 -3.49 -13.19 20.52
C LYS A 116 -2.58 -12.44 21.51
N TYR A 117 -3.16 -11.69 22.44
CA TYR A 117 -2.43 -10.74 23.29
C TYR A 117 -1.35 -11.40 24.17
N GLN A 118 -1.64 -12.58 24.72
CA GLN A 118 -0.68 -13.30 25.57
C GLN A 118 0.57 -13.68 24.77
N ARG A 119 0.39 -14.26 23.56
CA ARG A 119 1.48 -14.61 22.65
C ARG A 119 2.26 -13.39 22.18
N ALA A 120 1.56 -12.27 21.93
CA ALA A 120 2.20 -11.00 21.59
C ALA A 120 3.13 -10.52 22.72
N LEU A 121 2.67 -10.58 23.97
CA LEU A 121 3.46 -10.18 25.13
C LEU A 121 4.68 -11.09 25.33
N GLU A 122 4.49 -12.41 25.24
CA GLU A 122 5.56 -13.39 25.34
C GLU A 122 6.62 -13.17 24.26
N THR A 123 6.20 -12.89 23.03
CA THR A 123 7.12 -12.58 21.92
C THR A 123 7.96 -11.33 22.24
N LEU A 124 7.34 -10.27 22.75
CA LEU A 124 8.06 -9.06 23.13
C LEU A 124 9.04 -9.29 24.29
N GLU A 125 8.57 -9.88 25.39
CA GLU A 125 9.37 -9.96 26.61
C GLU A 125 10.44 -11.06 26.56
N GLN A 126 10.21 -12.16 25.83
CA GLN A 126 11.14 -13.30 25.79
C GLN A 126 12.04 -13.31 24.55
N GLN A 127 11.52 -12.97 23.37
CA GLN A 127 12.28 -13.09 22.11
C GLN A 127 13.04 -11.80 21.78
N VAL A 128 12.44 -10.64 22.04
CA VAL A 128 13.10 -9.34 21.82
C VAL A 128 14.00 -9.00 23.01
N GLY A 129 13.46 -9.12 24.23
CA GLY A 129 14.15 -8.71 25.45
C GLY A 129 14.37 -7.19 25.47
N THR A 130 15.63 -6.75 25.44
CA THR A 130 15.96 -5.33 25.34
C THR A 130 15.93 -4.88 23.88
N PRO A 131 15.03 -3.97 23.48
CA PRO A 131 14.96 -3.51 22.09
C PRO A 131 16.17 -2.61 21.74
N PRO A 132 16.62 -2.61 20.47
CA PRO A 132 17.57 -1.62 19.97
C PRO A 132 17.05 -0.20 20.16
N GLU A 133 17.95 0.77 20.35
CA GLU A 133 17.60 2.19 20.56
C GLU A 133 16.63 2.71 19.48
N GLY A 134 16.86 2.34 18.21
CA GLY A 134 16.00 2.72 17.09
C GLY A 134 14.59 2.10 17.09
N LEU A 135 14.35 1.06 17.89
CA LEU A 135 13.08 0.33 17.95
C LEU A 135 12.39 0.45 19.32
N GLN A 136 12.98 1.19 20.25
CA GLN A 136 12.50 1.30 21.63
C GLN A 136 11.07 1.90 21.68
N GLU A 137 10.80 2.95 20.91
CA GLU A 137 9.45 3.55 20.84
C GLU A 137 8.40 2.57 20.30
N VAL A 138 8.73 1.87 19.21
CA VAL A 138 7.84 0.85 18.60
C VAL A 138 7.54 -0.26 19.60
N TYR A 139 8.57 -0.78 20.27
CA TYR A 139 8.46 -1.82 21.28
C TYR A 139 7.58 -1.37 22.45
N LEU A 140 7.90 -0.23 23.07
CA LEU A 140 7.20 0.26 24.27
C LEU A 140 5.74 0.60 23.97
N SER A 141 5.45 1.23 22.82
CA SER A 141 4.07 1.53 22.43
C SER A 141 3.26 0.26 22.16
N LEU A 142 3.85 -0.77 21.54
CA LEU A 142 3.19 -2.05 21.31
C LEU A 142 2.97 -2.81 22.62
N ARG A 143 3.99 -2.87 23.48
CA ARG A 143 3.92 -3.50 24.80
C ARG A 143 2.81 -2.87 25.66
N ALA A 144 2.74 -1.54 25.73
CA ALA A 144 1.67 -0.83 26.44
C ALA A 144 0.28 -1.22 25.93
N ARG A 145 0.08 -1.25 24.60
CA ARG A 145 -1.19 -1.66 23.97
C ARG A 145 -1.56 -3.11 24.29
N VAL A 146 -0.61 -4.03 24.25
CA VAL A 146 -0.83 -5.44 24.59
C VAL A 146 -1.21 -5.58 26.06
N LEU A 147 -0.49 -4.92 26.97
CA LEU A 147 -0.75 -4.96 28.41
C LEU A 147 -2.12 -4.38 28.76
N MET A 148 -2.54 -3.29 28.11
CA MET A 148 -3.90 -2.74 28.24
C MET A 148 -4.98 -3.77 27.87
N ARG A 149 -4.82 -4.48 26.75
CA ARG A 149 -5.78 -5.51 26.33
C ARG A 149 -5.82 -6.72 27.27
N LEU A 150 -4.74 -6.98 27.99
CA LEU A 150 -4.65 -8.01 29.04
C LEU A 150 -5.13 -7.51 30.41
N GLY A 151 -5.57 -6.25 30.55
CA GLY A 151 -5.99 -5.66 31.82
C GLY A 151 -4.85 -5.41 32.81
N ARG A 152 -3.58 -5.42 32.35
CA ARG A 152 -2.38 -5.20 33.17
C ARG A 152 -1.97 -3.74 33.12
N TYR A 153 -2.81 -2.88 33.69
CA TYR A 153 -2.74 -1.45 33.47
C TYR A 153 -1.52 -0.78 34.10
N GLU A 154 -1.07 -1.25 35.27
CA GLU A 154 0.11 -0.71 35.98
C GLU A 154 1.38 -0.92 35.14
N LYS A 155 1.57 -2.14 34.62
CA LYS A 155 2.68 -2.45 33.72
C LYS A 155 2.59 -1.70 32.39
N ALA A 156 1.36 -1.40 31.92
CA ALA A 156 1.18 -0.57 30.75
C ALA A 156 1.63 0.86 31.02
N ALA A 157 1.36 1.41 32.21
CA ALA A 157 1.83 2.73 32.63
C ALA A 157 3.36 2.79 32.69
N GLU A 158 4.03 1.80 33.30
CA GLU A 158 5.50 1.69 33.29
C GLU A 158 6.07 1.75 31.86
N SER A 159 5.40 1.08 30.91
CA SER A 159 5.80 1.07 29.51
C SER A 159 5.62 2.43 28.82
N LEU A 160 4.66 3.24 29.25
CA LEU A 160 4.39 4.59 28.73
C LEU A 160 5.28 5.65 29.38
N ASP A 161 5.69 5.45 30.63
CA ASP A 161 6.64 6.32 31.33
C ASP A 161 8.06 6.17 30.77
N ALA A 162 8.42 4.97 30.32
CA ALA A 162 9.66 4.72 29.58
C ALA A 162 9.61 5.22 28.11
N PHE A 163 8.42 5.57 27.60
CA PHE A 163 8.22 6.07 26.24
C PHE A 163 8.42 7.59 26.21
N ALA A 164 8.91 8.14 25.09
CA ALA A 164 9.19 9.57 24.96
C ALA A 164 7.97 10.45 25.36
N GLU A 165 8.15 11.28 26.38
CA GLU A 165 7.06 12.06 27.01
C GLU A 165 6.39 13.03 26.03
N ASN A 166 7.20 13.75 25.25
CA ASN A 166 6.72 14.77 24.31
C ASN A 166 6.21 14.20 22.97
N HIS A 167 6.21 12.87 22.80
CA HIS A 167 5.80 12.26 21.55
C HIS A 167 4.25 12.16 21.47
N PRO A 168 3.57 12.66 20.41
CA PRO A 168 2.10 12.70 20.33
C PRO A 168 1.38 11.37 20.56
N LEU A 169 1.99 10.25 20.12
CA LEU A 169 1.48 8.90 20.39
C LEU A 169 1.37 8.58 21.88
N ASN A 170 2.29 9.09 22.72
CA ASN A 170 2.24 8.86 24.17
C ASN A 170 0.96 9.43 24.75
N ALA A 171 0.61 10.67 24.39
CA ALA A 171 -0.63 11.32 24.85
C ALA A 171 -1.90 10.52 24.46
N TYR A 172 -1.94 9.94 23.25
CA TYR A 172 -3.04 9.05 22.85
C TYR A 172 -3.09 7.74 23.66
N LEU A 173 -1.93 7.12 23.90
CA LEU A 173 -1.87 5.88 24.66
C LEU A 173 -2.21 6.11 26.13
N ARG A 174 -1.74 7.20 26.73
CA ARG A 174 -2.12 7.63 28.08
C ARG A 174 -3.60 7.92 28.18
N TYR A 175 -4.19 8.58 27.18
CA TYR A 175 -5.64 8.77 27.11
C TYR A 175 -6.38 7.41 27.15
N ASN A 176 -5.98 6.45 26.30
CA ASN A 176 -6.62 5.14 26.26
C ASN A 176 -6.46 4.36 27.58
N LEU A 177 -5.29 4.44 28.23
CA LEU A 177 -5.06 3.83 29.54
C LEU A 177 -5.93 4.47 30.61
N ALA A 178 -6.05 5.80 30.62
CA ALA A 178 -6.86 6.54 31.57
C ALA A 178 -8.36 6.17 31.47
N ILE A 179 -8.90 6.03 30.26
CA ILE A 179 -10.26 5.52 30.03
C ILE A 179 -10.39 4.08 30.56
N SER A 180 -9.38 3.23 30.35
CA SER A 180 -9.39 1.85 30.83
C SER A 180 -9.40 1.77 32.36
N TRP A 181 -8.69 2.68 33.05
CA TRP A 181 -8.73 2.81 34.51
C TRP A 181 -10.06 3.34 35.05
N ILE A 182 -10.67 4.33 34.39
CA ILE A 182 -11.98 4.87 34.76
C ILE A 182 -13.06 3.78 34.72
N ASN A 183 -13.02 2.93 33.69
CA ASN A 183 -13.97 1.82 33.55
C ASN A 183 -13.57 0.60 34.40
N GLY A 184 -12.41 0.63 35.05
CA GLY A 184 -11.83 -0.46 35.83
C GLY A 184 -11.91 -0.24 37.34
N LYS A 185 -10.93 -0.80 38.07
CA LYS A 185 -10.88 -0.75 39.54
C LYS A 185 -10.18 0.49 40.11
N HIS A 186 -9.54 1.32 39.26
CA HIS A 186 -8.69 2.43 39.68
C HIS A 186 -9.12 3.76 39.04
N PRO A 187 -10.37 4.22 39.25
CA PRO A 187 -10.88 5.42 38.58
C PRO A 187 -10.17 6.71 39.00
N GLY A 188 -9.51 6.75 40.18
CA GLY A 188 -8.70 7.88 40.63
C GLY A 188 -7.49 8.15 39.73
N LEU A 189 -6.70 7.11 39.41
CA LEU A 189 -5.54 7.24 38.50
C LEU A 189 -5.97 7.67 37.09
N GLY A 190 -7.10 7.14 36.62
CA GLY A 190 -7.68 7.56 35.34
C GLY A 190 -8.06 9.04 35.32
N GLN A 191 -8.59 9.59 36.41
CA GLN A 191 -8.87 11.03 36.51
C GLN A 191 -7.61 11.88 36.47
N GLU A 192 -6.58 11.50 37.22
CA GLU A 192 -5.30 12.23 37.26
C GLU A 192 -4.69 12.35 35.85
N TRP A 193 -4.62 11.24 35.12
CA TRP A 193 -4.07 11.24 33.77
C TRP A 193 -4.94 12.02 32.76
N LEU A 194 -6.27 11.91 32.86
CA LEU A 194 -7.14 12.74 32.03
C LEU A 194 -6.99 14.23 32.36
N TRP A 195 -6.78 14.57 33.64
CA TRP A 195 -6.56 15.95 34.07
C TRP A 195 -5.24 16.50 33.51
N GLU A 196 -4.15 15.73 33.57
CA GLU A 196 -2.87 16.10 32.93
C GLU A 196 -3.05 16.34 31.42
N LEU A 197 -3.71 15.41 30.73
CA LEU A 197 -3.97 15.51 29.30
C LEU A 197 -4.86 16.70 28.95
N ALA A 198 -5.89 16.98 29.74
CA ALA A 198 -6.77 18.13 29.57
C ALA A 198 -6.03 19.46 29.82
N ASN A 199 -4.94 19.46 30.59
CA ASN A 199 -4.14 20.63 30.92
C ASN A 199 -2.84 20.77 30.11
N LEU A 200 -2.63 19.91 29.10
CA LEU A 200 -1.52 20.07 28.16
C LEU A 200 -1.50 21.49 27.55
N PRO A 201 -0.30 22.05 27.30
CA PRO A 201 -0.18 23.35 26.65
C PRO A 201 -0.81 23.31 25.25
N PRO A 202 -1.36 24.44 24.76
CA PRO A 202 -1.84 24.52 23.39
C PRO A 202 -0.73 24.15 22.41
N GLY A 203 -1.04 23.23 21.49
CA GLY A 203 -0.04 22.66 20.60
C GLY A 203 -0.55 22.48 19.19
N ALA A 204 0.01 21.48 18.51
CA ALA A 204 -0.48 21.06 17.21
C ALA A 204 -1.98 20.69 17.29
N PRO A 205 -2.72 20.79 16.18
CA PRO A 205 -4.14 20.43 16.09
C PRO A 205 -4.47 19.05 16.67
N GLU A 206 -3.57 18.09 16.54
CA GLU A 206 -3.65 16.74 17.08
C GLU A 206 -3.57 16.73 18.61
N VAL A 207 -2.63 17.48 19.20
CA VAL A 207 -2.49 17.67 20.66
C VAL A 207 -3.74 18.33 21.23
N ASN A 208 -4.23 19.38 20.57
CA ASN A 208 -5.44 20.07 21.00
C ASN A 208 -6.69 19.17 20.91
N ALA A 209 -6.75 18.23 19.97
CA ALA A 209 -7.85 17.28 19.88
C ALA A 209 -7.82 16.26 21.04
N ILE A 210 -6.63 15.78 21.44
CA ILE A 210 -6.47 14.91 22.61
C ILE A 210 -6.87 15.65 23.88
N LYS A 211 -6.42 16.91 24.04
CA LYS A 211 -6.78 17.78 25.17
C LYS A 211 -8.29 17.87 25.34
N ASP A 212 -9.01 18.21 24.27
CA ASP A 212 -10.48 18.28 24.29
C ASP A 212 -11.11 16.92 24.62
N LYS A 213 -10.60 15.84 24.02
CA LYS A 213 -11.13 14.50 24.25
C LYS A 213 -10.95 14.04 25.70
N ALA A 214 -9.81 14.37 26.30
CA ALA A 214 -9.51 14.09 27.70
C ALA A 214 -10.41 14.92 28.63
N MET A 215 -10.54 16.22 28.37
CA MET A 215 -11.42 17.13 29.09
C MET A 215 -12.89 16.63 29.06
N LEU A 216 -13.39 16.22 27.89
CA LEU A 216 -14.78 15.73 27.77
C LEU A 216 -14.99 14.41 28.49
N ALA A 217 -14.04 13.46 28.38
CA ALA A 217 -14.11 12.20 29.11
C ALA A 217 -14.10 12.42 30.63
N LEU A 218 -13.24 13.33 31.10
CA LEU A 218 -13.14 13.67 32.51
C LEU A 218 -14.41 14.36 33.00
N ALA A 219 -14.95 15.31 32.23
CA ALA A 219 -16.20 15.97 32.57
C ALA A 219 -17.38 15.00 32.62
N ILE A 220 -17.50 14.07 31.66
CA ILE A 220 -18.53 13.01 31.69
C ILE A 220 -18.39 12.15 32.94
N TYR A 221 -17.16 11.79 33.32
CA TYR A 221 -16.92 11.02 34.53
C TYR A 221 -17.32 11.80 35.79
N MET A 222 -16.93 13.08 35.89
CA MET A 222 -17.26 13.96 37.02
C MET A 222 -18.78 14.15 37.17
N LEU A 223 -19.49 14.37 36.06
CA LEU A 223 -20.96 14.49 36.05
C LEU A 223 -21.69 13.20 36.46
N ARG A 224 -21.04 12.03 36.41
CA ARG A 224 -21.61 10.75 36.85
C ARG A 224 -21.24 10.37 38.28
N SER A 225 -20.31 11.12 38.88
CA SER A 225 -19.68 10.78 40.17
C SER A 225 -19.89 11.87 41.21
N ASP A 226 -21.00 12.61 41.10
CA ASP A 226 -21.39 13.71 42.00
C ASP A 226 -20.28 14.78 42.18
N GLN A 227 -19.56 15.08 41.09
CA GLN A 227 -18.50 16.11 41.02
C GLN A 227 -18.87 17.23 40.03
N GLU A 228 -20.13 17.69 40.06
CA GLU A 228 -20.70 18.58 39.05
C GLU A 228 -20.06 19.97 39.04
N ASP A 229 -19.75 20.53 40.21
CA ASP A 229 -18.98 21.77 40.35
C ASP A 229 -17.64 21.72 39.61
N ARG A 230 -16.91 20.61 39.73
CA ARG A 230 -15.63 20.41 39.06
C ARG A 230 -15.80 20.23 37.57
N ALA A 231 -16.82 19.48 37.15
CA ALA A 231 -17.16 19.34 35.73
C ALA A 231 -17.49 20.70 35.10
N LEU A 232 -18.26 21.54 35.81
CA LEU A 232 -18.63 22.87 35.35
C LEU A 232 -17.42 23.79 35.22
N GLN A 233 -16.49 23.75 36.18
CA GLN A 233 -15.22 24.50 36.09
C GLN A 233 -14.40 24.05 34.90
N LEU A 234 -14.23 22.74 34.72
CA LEU A 234 -13.47 22.17 33.61
C LEU A 234 -14.06 22.51 32.24
N LEU A 235 -15.39 22.37 32.08
CA LEU A 235 -16.08 22.63 30.82
C LEU A 235 -16.19 24.12 30.46
N ARG A 236 -15.97 25.03 31.42
CA ARG A 236 -15.93 26.46 31.15
C ARG A 236 -14.82 26.84 30.17
N ASP A 237 -13.70 26.12 30.25
CA ASP A 237 -12.51 26.36 29.42
C ASP A 237 -12.56 25.56 28.10
N ALA A 238 -13.67 24.86 27.83
CA ALA A 238 -13.84 24.09 26.62
C ALA A 238 -13.84 24.96 25.36
N ARG A 239 -13.16 24.49 24.31
CA ARG A 239 -13.10 25.22 23.04
C ARG A 239 -14.48 25.30 22.39
N LEU A 240 -14.84 26.51 21.98
CA LEU A 240 -16.10 26.82 21.29
C LEU A 240 -16.07 26.41 19.80
N GLU A 241 -14.89 26.09 19.28
CA GLU A 241 -14.66 25.67 17.90
C GLU A 241 -13.76 24.43 17.89
N GLY A 242 -14.04 23.48 17.00
CA GLY A 242 -13.26 22.26 16.87
C GLY A 242 -14.14 21.02 16.63
N PRO A 243 -13.52 19.83 16.52
CA PRO A 243 -14.23 18.59 16.23
C PRO A 243 -15.24 18.15 17.31
N PHE A 244 -15.05 18.61 18.54
CA PHE A 244 -15.87 18.22 19.69
C PHE A 244 -16.68 19.38 20.30
N ALA A 245 -16.71 20.55 19.64
CA ALA A 245 -17.31 21.76 20.19
C ALA A 245 -18.82 21.61 20.49
N ASP A 246 -19.54 20.85 19.67
CA ASP A 246 -20.95 20.55 19.86
C ASP A 246 -21.22 19.71 21.12
N VAL A 247 -20.40 18.68 21.34
CA VAL A 247 -20.42 17.85 22.56
C VAL A 247 -20.02 18.68 23.78
N SER A 248 -18.99 19.52 23.68
CA SER A 248 -18.56 20.43 24.75
C SER A 248 -19.68 21.38 25.17
N LEU A 249 -20.35 22.02 24.22
CA LEU A 249 -21.46 22.93 24.49
C LEU A 249 -22.63 22.22 25.18
N LEU A 250 -22.99 21.02 24.70
CA LEU A 250 -24.05 20.22 25.30
C LEU A 250 -23.71 19.81 26.74
N LEU A 251 -22.49 19.31 26.98
CA LEU A 251 -22.06 18.92 28.32
C LEU A 251 -21.97 20.11 29.27
N TYR A 252 -21.49 21.26 28.79
CA TYR A 252 -21.45 22.49 29.60
C TYR A 252 -22.86 22.95 29.97
N ALA A 253 -23.81 22.91 29.03
CA ALA A 253 -25.21 23.21 29.32
C ALA A 253 -25.82 22.22 30.34
N ARG A 254 -25.51 20.93 30.25
CA ARG A 254 -25.93 19.93 31.23
C ARG A 254 -25.36 20.19 32.62
N ALA A 255 -24.08 20.50 32.72
CA ALA A 255 -23.44 20.85 33.98
C ALA A 255 -24.13 22.07 34.62
N LEU A 256 -24.40 23.12 33.84
CA LEU A 256 -25.16 24.29 34.30
C LEU A 256 -26.57 23.94 34.78
N LEU A 257 -27.26 23.01 34.11
CA LEU A 257 -28.60 22.58 34.50
C LEU A 257 -28.61 21.79 35.80
N ILE A 258 -27.62 20.91 36.02
CA ILE A 258 -27.50 20.15 37.27
C ILE A 258 -27.20 21.10 38.44
N GLU A 259 -26.36 22.11 38.21
CA GLU A 259 -26.09 23.21 39.16
C GLU A 259 -27.25 24.23 39.29
N ASN A 260 -28.45 23.90 38.79
CA ASN A 260 -29.64 24.73 38.85
C ASN A 260 -29.46 26.15 38.28
N GLN A 261 -28.72 26.29 37.16
CA GLN A 261 -28.48 27.55 36.46
C GLN A 261 -29.12 27.59 35.04
N PRO A 262 -30.46 27.44 34.93
CA PRO A 262 -31.14 27.38 33.63
C PRO A 262 -30.96 28.64 32.77
N ALA A 263 -30.91 29.82 33.39
CA ALA A 263 -30.71 31.09 32.69
C ALA A 263 -29.34 31.17 31.97
N ARG A 264 -28.32 30.48 32.48
CA ARG A 264 -26.99 30.40 31.84
C ARG A 264 -26.91 29.27 30.81
N ALA A 265 -27.65 28.18 31.02
CA ALA A 265 -27.68 27.05 30.09
C ALA A 265 -28.40 27.39 28.78
N LEU A 266 -29.49 28.18 28.83
CA LEU A 266 -30.28 28.52 27.66
C LEU A 266 -29.46 29.12 26.49
N PRO A 267 -28.66 30.20 26.67
CA PRO A 267 -27.91 30.77 25.55
C PRO A 267 -26.86 29.81 24.96
N VAL A 268 -26.33 28.88 25.77
CA VAL A 268 -25.39 27.85 25.31
C VAL A 268 -26.13 26.86 24.39
N LEU A 269 -27.30 26.39 24.79
CA LEU A 269 -28.13 25.50 23.98
C LEU A 269 -28.66 26.20 22.72
N GLN A 270 -29.03 27.47 22.79
CA GLN A 270 -29.42 28.26 21.62
C GLN A 270 -28.27 28.43 20.62
N LYS A 271 -27.03 28.59 21.11
CA LYS A 271 -25.84 28.61 20.25
C LYS A 271 -25.64 27.26 19.56
N LEU A 272 -25.83 26.16 20.29
CA LEU A 272 -25.77 24.81 19.73
C LEU A 272 -26.88 24.55 18.69
N ASP A 273 -28.10 25.03 18.94
CA ASP A 273 -29.27 24.86 18.07
C ASP A 273 -29.12 25.51 16.66
N ARG A 274 -28.21 26.47 16.52
CA ARG A 274 -27.85 27.07 15.23
C ARG A 274 -27.09 26.12 14.29
N GLN A 275 -26.59 24.99 14.81
CA GLN A 275 -25.91 23.98 14.01
C GLN A 275 -26.92 23.06 13.27
N SER A 276 -26.40 22.17 12.43
CA SER A 276 -27.25 21.24 11.67
C SER A 276 -28.02 20.30 12.60
N ILE A 277 -29.34 20.23 12.41
CA ILE A 277 -30.24 19.32 13.17
C ILE A 277 -29.92 17.84 12.94
N GLN A 278 -29.13 17.51 11.92
CA GLN A 278 -28.66 16.14 11.69
C GLN A 278 -27.70 15.66 12.80
N ARG A 279 -27.11 16.56 13.58
CA ARG A 279 -26.26 16.23 14.74
C ARG A 279 -27.10 15.82 15.95
N SER A 280 -26.67 14.76 16.62
CA SER A 280 -27.30 14.22 17.84
C SER A 280 -27.45 15.28 18.94
N THR A 281 -26.39 16.06 19.19
CA THR A 281 -26.32 17.12 20.21
C THR A 281 -27.32 18.25 19.98
N VAL A 282 -27.57 18.60 18.72
CA VAL A 282 -28.54 19.63 18.32
C VAL A 282 -29.97 19.12 18.54
N GLN A 283 -30.23 17.85 18.21
CA GLN A 283 -31.53 17.22 18.47
C GLN A 283 -31.88 17.24 19.97
N GLU A 284 -30.89 16.97 20.83
CA GLU A 284 -31.06 17.05 22.28
C GLU A 284 -31.28 18.50 22.77
N ALA A 285 -30.54 19.47 22.23
CA ALA A 285 -30.74 20.87 22.56
C ALA A 285 -32.14 21.37 22.20
N GLN A 286 -32.68 20.94 21.05
CA GLN A 286 -34.04 21.30 20.63
C GLN A 286 -35.12 20.80 21.56
N LEU A 287 -34.94 19.61 22.12
CA LEU A 287 -35.88 19.11 23.11
C LEU A 287 -35.71 19.86 24.43
N ALA A 288 -34.49 20.16 24.84
CA ALA A 288 -34.21 20.82 26.13
C ALA A 288 -34.70 22.28 26.18
N ILE A 289 -34.47 23.07 25.13
CA ILE A 289 -34.78 24.52 25.11
C ILE A 289 -36.23 24.85 25.53
N PRO A 290 -37.27 24.19 24.98
CA PRO A 290 -38.66 24.41 25.42
C PRO A 290 -38.89 24.15 26.91
N TYR A 291 -38.34 23.05 27.45
CA TYR A 291 -38.44 22.74 28.88
C TYR A 291 -37.73 23.77 29.76
N LEU A 292 -36.60 24.32 29.31
CA LEU A 292 -35.93 25.42 30.00
C LEU A 292 -36.80 26.68 30.05
N TYR A 293 -37.45 27.06 28.94
CA TYR A 293 -38.39 28.18 28.95
C TYR A 293 -39.56 27.96 29.90
N GLU A 294 -40.11 26.73 29.93
CA GLU A 294 -41.17 26.36 30.86
C GLU A 294 -40.71 26.47 32.32
N GLN A 295 -39.52 25.94 32.65
CA GLN A 295 -38.93 26.01 33.99
C GLN A 295 -38.72 27.46 34.45
N MET A 296 -38.41 28.38 33.53
CA MET A 296 -38.26 29.81 33.82
C MET A 296 -39.60 30.58 33.83
N GLY A 297 -40.73 29.89 33.60
CA GLY A 297 -42.06 30.50 33.60
C GLY A 297 -42.44 31.22 32.30
N ASP A 298 -41.60 31.22 31.27
CA ASP A 298 -41.91 31.82 29.96
C ASP A 298 -42.70 30.85 29.09
N GLN A 299 -43.99 30.73 29.40
CA GLN A 299 -44.93 29.85 28.72
C GLN A 299 -45.08 30.16 27.22
N ARG A 300 -44.91 31.43 26.83
CA ARG A 300 -45.04 31.85 25.42
C ARG A 300 -43.87 31.33 24.61
N SER A 301 -42.65 31.58 25.08
CA SER A 301 -41.43 31.08 24.42
C SER A 301 -41.35 29.56 24.47
N ALA A 302 -41.77 28.92 25.57
CA ALA A 302 -41.83 27.46 25.67
C ALA A 302 -42.72 26.84 24.58
N ARG A 303 -43.94 27.36 24.40
CA ARG A 303 -44.87 26.88 23.38
C ARG A 303 -44.28 27.03 21.97
N GLN A 304 -43.74 28.20 21.65
CA GLN A 304 -43.12 28.46 20.35
C GLN A 304 -41.92 27.54 20.11
N ALA A 305 -41.11 27.31 21.14
CA ALA A 305 -39.95 26.43 21.06
C ALA A 305 -40.37 24.96 20.85
N PHE A 306 -41.41 24.46 21.53
CA PHE A 306 -41.94 23.11 21.31
C PHE A 306 -42.45 22.94 19.88
N GLN A 307 -43.21 23.91 19.35
CA GLN A 307 -43.68 23.90 17.96
C GLN A 307 -42.50 23.88 16.97
N THR A 308 -41.51 24.75 17.19
CA THR A 308 -40.29 24.80 16.36
C THR A 308 -39.51 23.47 16.41
N ALA A 309 -39.39 22.84 17.59
CA ALA A 309 -38.73 21.54 17.71
C ALA A 309 -39.47 20.46 16.93
N LEU A 310 -40.81 20.39 17.04
CA LEU A 310 -41.63 19.46 16.29
C LEU A 310 -41.48 19.65 14.78
N GLU A 311 -41.57 20.88 14.29
CA GLU A 311 -41.37 21.20 12.86
C GLU A 311 -39.98 20.77 12.35
N ARG A 312 -38.92 20.99 13.14
CA ARG A 312 -37.56 20.59 12.78
C ARG A 312 -37.36 19.08 12.86
N PHE A 313 -37.98 18.39 13.81
CA PHE A 313 -37.95 16.92 13.90
C PHE A 313 -38.69 16.28 12.72
N ASP A 314 -39.86 16.80 12.34
CA ASP A 314 -40.63 16.33 11.18
C ASP A 314 -39.86 16.53 9.87
N GLY A 315 -39.26 17.70 9.68
CA GLY A 315 -38.40 17.97 8.53
C GLY A 315 -37.19 17.05 8.45
N LEU A 316 -36.57 16.72 9.60
CA LEU A 316 -35.48 15.76 9.65
C LEU A 316 -35.95 14.31 9.37
N GLU A 317 -37.12 13.90 9.87
CA GLU A 317 -37.69 12.57 9.58
C GLU A 317 -37.96 12.39 8.07
N GLN A 318 -38.52 13.41 7.40
CA GLN A 318 -38.72 13.39 5.95
C GLN A 318 -37.39 13.26 5.20
N TYR A 319 -36.38 14.06 5.59
CA TYR A 319 -35.04 13.94 5.03
C TYR A 319 -34.43 12.55 5.23
N LEU A 320 -34.60 11.95 6.40
CA LEU A 320 -34.06 10.61 6.70
C LEU A 320 -34.74 9.52 5.87
N LEU A 321 -36.04 9.65 5.55
CA LEU A 321 -36.74 8.75 4.62
C LEU A 321 -36.16 8.84 3.20
N GLU A 322 -35.84 10.04 2.72
CA GLU A 322 -35.16 10.22 1.44
C GLU A 322 -33.77 9.58 1.44
N VAL A 323 -32.99 9.79 2.51
CA VAL A 323 -31.67 9.16 2.66
C VAL A 323 -31.79 7.63 2.67
N GLU A 324 -32.78 7.08 3.37
CA GLU A 324 -33.05 5.64 3.42
C GLU A 324 -33.34 5.06 2.02
N ALA A 325 -34.19 5.73 1.23
CA ALA A 325 -34.49 5.35 -0.14
C ALA A 325 -33.23 5.40 -1.05
N ARG A 326 -32.37 6.41 -0.86
CA ARG A 326 -31.10 6.54 -1.60
C ARG A 326 -30.06 5.49 -1.21
N ILE A 327 -30.05 5.04 0.06
CA ILE A 327 -29.22 3.92 0.50
C ILE A 327 -29.72 2.64 -0.16
N ALA A 328 -31.03 2.38 -0.13
CA ALA A 328 -31.63 1.19 -0.72
C ALA A 328 -31.40 1.09 -2.23
N SER A 329 -31.44 2.20 -2.97
CA SER A 329 -31.19 2.22 -4.41
C SER A 329 -29.73 2.12 -4.83
N GLY A 330 -28.78 2.26 -3.90
CA GLY A 330 -27.34 2.33 -4.22
C GLY A 330 -26.81 3.73 -4.51
N ALA A 331 -27.68 4.71 -4.81
CA ALA A 331 -27.28 6.06 -5.19
C ALA A 331 -26.48 6.80 -4.12
N TRP A 332 -26.75 6.55 -2.84
CA TRP A 332 -25.95 7.11 -1.74
C TRP A 332 -24.51 6.58 -1.75
N PHE A 333 -24.35 5.28 -2.02
CA PHE A 333 -23.03 4.64 -2.04
C PHE A 333 -22.24 5.09 -3.28
N GLU A 334 -22.88 5.19 -4.43
CA GLU A 334 -22.26 5.74 -5.65
C GLU A 334 -21.79 7.19 -5.45
N GLU A 335 -22.61 8.05 -4.81
CA GLU A 335 -22.19 9.41 -4.45
C GLU A 335 -20.97 9.40 -3.52
N MET A 336 -20.97 8.49 -2.54
CA MET A 336 -19.88 8.35 -1.58
C MET A 336 -18.56 7.94 -2.26
N VAL A 337 -18.61 6.92 -3.13
CA VAL A 337 -17.48 6.42 -3.93
C VAL A 337 -16.98 7.51 -4.88
N GLY A 338 -17.90 8.14 -5.61
CA GLY A 338 -17.58 9.12 -6.65
C GLY A 338 -16.65 8.56 -7.73
N GLU A 339 -16.03 9.45 -8.49
CA GLU A 339 -15.03 9.05 -9.49
C GLU A 339 -13.69 8.68 -8.83
N PRO A 340 -13.09 7.53 -9.20
CA PRO A 340 -11.75 7.17 -8.77
C PRO A 340 -10.75 8.28 -9.15
N ARG A 341 -9.94 8.72 -8.18
CA ARG A 341 -8.98 9.82 -8.38
C ARG A 341 -7.60 9.37 -8.83
N TRP A 342 -7.33 8.07 -8.82
CA TRP A 342 -6.00 7.54 -9.13
C TRP A 342 -5.88 7.15 -10.59
N SER A 343 -4.67 7.33 -11.10
CA SER A 343 -4.28 7.16 -12.51
C SER A 343 -3.98 5.71 -12.87
N THR A 344 -3.44 4.93 -11.93
CA THR A 344 -3.08 3.51 -12.14
C THR A 344 -3.45 2.63 -10.96
N ALA A 345 -3.61 1.32 -11.18
CA ALA A 345 -3.93 0.35 -10.13
C ALA A 345 -2.81 0.14 -9.10
N MET A 346 -1.70 0.88 -9.21
CA MET A 346 -0.58 0.86 -8.27
C MET A 346 -0.57 2.07 -7.33
N ASP A 347 -1.33 3.13 -7.66
CA ASP A 347 -1.44 4.36 -6.88
C ASP A 347 -2.06 4.10 -5.49
N PRO A 348 -1.86 5.01 -4.50
CA PRO A 348 -2.37 4.85 -3.17
C PRO A 348 -3.90 5.03 -3.13
N VAL A 349 -4.55 4.30 -2.21
CA VAL A 349 -6.01 4.37 -2.01
C VAL A 349 -6.42 5.80 -1.62
N PRO A 350 -7.44 6.39 -2.27
CA PRO A 350 -7.83 7.76 -2.00
C PRO A 350 -8.41 7.89 -0.58
N PRO A 351 -8.04 8.95 0.16
CA PRO A 351 -8.61 9.17 1.48
C PRO A 351 -10.11 9.45 1.36
N PHE A 352 -10.88 8.96 2.33
CA PHE A 352 -12.29 9.32 2.44
C PHE A 352 -12.41 10.84 2.63
N LEU A 353 -13.17 11.51 1.77
CA LEU A 353 -13.42 12.95 1.86
C LEU A 353 -14.90 13.20 2.20
N PRO A 354 -15.22 13.40 3.49
CA PRO A 354 -16.61 13.42 3.94
C PRO A 354 -17.43 14.56 3.32
N LYS A 355 -16.79 15.69 2.99
CA LYS A 355 -17.43 16.87 2.36
C LYS A 355 -18.10 16.58 1.02
N ARG A 356 -17.82 15.45 0.37
CA ARG A 356 -18.47 15.06 -0.88
C ARG A 356 -19.86 14.46 -0.69
N VAL A 357 -20.15 13.94 0.50
CA VAL A 357 -21.40 13.23 0.80
C VAL A 357 -22.42 14.24 1.30
N LYS A 358 -23.53 14.43 0.58
CA LYS A 358 -24.60 15.36 1.02
C LYS A 358 -25.18 15.01 2.40
N SER A 359 -25.23 13.73 2.74
CA SER A 359 -25.65 13.22 4.05
C SER A 359 -24.52 13.11 5.08
N PHE A 360 -23.40 13.78 4.85
CA PHE A 360 -22.28 13.80 5.78
C PHE A 360 -22.67 14.15 7.23
N PRO A 361 -23.47 15.20 7.51
CA PRO A 361 -23.75 15.55 8.89
C PRO A 361 -24.53 14.47 9.65
N THR A 362 -25.39 13.69 8.97
CA THR A 362 -26.08 12.51 9.52
C THR A 362 -25.10 11.39 9.91
N PHE A 363 -24.05 11.19 9.12
CA PHE A 363 -23.12 10.07 9.26
C PHE A 363 -21.78 10.47 9.89
N TYR A 364 -21.63 11.70 10.35
CA TYR A 364 -20.34 12.24 10.79
C TYR A 364 -19.65 11.39 11.86
N GLU A 365 -20.39 11.01 12.91
CA GLU A 365 -19.87 10.18 14.00
C GLU A 365 -19.52 8.78 13.48
N TRP A 366 -20.39 8.17 12.67
CA TRP A 366 -20.17 6.85 12.08
C TRP A 366 -18.96 6.84 11.14
N PHE A 367 -18.77 7.88 10.33
CA PHE A 367 -17.60 7.99 9.47
C PHE A 367 -16.29 8.10 10.25
N ALA A 368 -16.32 8.57 11.50
CA ALA A 368 -15.13 8.60 12.35
C ALA A 368 -14.81 7.22 12.98
N THR A 369 -15.70 6.23 12.85
CA THR A 369 -15.51 4.89 13.42
C THR A 369 -14.47 4.07 12.66
N THR A 370 -13.78 3.19 13.38
CA THR A 370 -12.80 2.26 12.79
C THR A 370 -13.46 1.30 11.81
N GLU A 371 -14.68 0.86 12.12
CA GLU A 371 -15.48 -0.05 11.31
C GLU A 371 -15.75 0.54 9.92
N PHE A 372 -16.20 1.80 9.86
CA PHE A 372 -16.41 2.48 8.59
C PHE A 372 -15.10 2.67 7.82
N GLN A 373 -14.06 3.17 8.48
CA GLN A 373 -12.77 3.44 7.83
C GLN A 373 -12.14 2.18 7.24
N HIS A 374 -12.17 1.06 7.98
CA HIS A 374 -11.72 -0.24 7.48
C HIS A 374 -12.60 -0.73 6.33
N GLY A 375 -13.92 -0.65 6.46
CA GLY A 375 -14.82 -1.07 5.39
C GLY A 375 -14.64 -0.27 4.09
N TRP A 376 -14.42 1.04 4.22
CA TRP A 376 -14.13 1.95 3.11
C TRP A 376 -12.80 1.63 2.43
N HIS A 377 -11.74 1.45 3.23
CA HIS A 377 -10.43 1.06 2.74
C HIS A 377 -10.49 -0.28 1.98
N ASN A 378 -11.12 -1.30 2.57
CA ASN A 378 -11.29 -2.60 1.95
C ASN A 378 -12.05 -2.54 0.62
N TYR A 379 -13.08 -1.69 0.53
CA TYR A 379 -13.82 -1.49 -0.71
C TYR A 379 -12.94 -0.93 -1.83
N HIS A 380 -12.16 0.11 -1.53
CA HIS A 380 -11.24 0.70 -2.52
C HIS A 380 -10.10 -0.26 -2.88
N GLU A 381 -9.67 -1.07 -1.94
CA GLU A 381 -8.65 -2.09 -2.19
C GLU A 381 -9.16 -3.15 -3.18
N LEU A 382 -10.39 -3.66 -2.95
CA LEU A 382 -11.05 -4.57 -3.90
C LEU A 382 -11.25 -3.93 -5.27
N MET A 383 -11.62 -2.65 -5.31
CA MET A 383 -11.74 -1.90 -6.56
C MET A 383 -10.39 -1.83 -7.30
N ARG A 384 -9.29 -1.60 -6.58
CA ARG A 384 -7.95 -1.57 -7.14
C ARG A 384 -7.54 -2.92 -7.71
N GLN A 385 -7.70 -3.98 -6.94
CA GLN A 385 -7.45 -5.35 -7.38
C GLN A 385 -8.26 -5.68 -8.63
N ARG A 386 -9.55 -5.33 -8.66
CA ARG A 386 -10.40 -5.52 -9.85
C ARG A 386 -9.82 -4.81 -11.07
N ASN A 387 -9.43 -3.54 -10.93
CA ASN A 387 -8.86 -2.78 -12.03
C ASN A 387 -7.55 -3.38 -12.55
N LEU A 388 -6.69 -3.90 -11.65
CA LEU A 388 -5.49 -4.63 -12.02
C LEU A 388 -5.81 -5.92 -12.79
N LEU A 389 -6.79 -6.70 -12.31
CA LEU A 389 -7.24 -7.90 -13.01
C LEU A 389 -7.79 -7.57 -14.41
N THR A 390 -8.56 -6.49 -14.55
CA THR A 390 -9.03 -5.99 -15.86
C THR A 390 -7.87 -5.58 -16.77
N GLN A 391 -6.84 -4.92 -16.23
CA GLN A 391 -5.64 -4.56 -16.99
C GLN A 391 -4.91 -5.82 -17.51
N TRP A 392 -4.75 -6.84 -16.68
CA TRP A 392 -4.16 -8.12 -17.09
C TRP A 392 -5.03 -8.85 -18.12
N GLN A 393 -6.36 -8.81 -17.97
CA GLN A 393 -7.29 -9.38 -18.94
C GLN A 393 -7.10 -8.77 -20.33
N ASN A 394 -6.85 -7.47 -20.39
CA ASN A 394 -6.59 -6.76 -21.64
C ASN A 394 -5.17 -7.02 -22.19
N THR A 395 -4.22 -7.40 -21.34
CA THR A 395 -2.81 -7.58 -21.71
C THR A 395 -2.48 -9.00 -22.16
N LEU A 396 -3.07 -10.02 -21.54
CA LEU A 396 -2.79 -11.44 -21.84
C LEU A 396 -2.97 -11.83 -23.32
N PRO A 397 -3.98 -11.34 -24.07
CA PRO A 397 -4.11 -11.67 -25.49
C PRO A 397 -2.91 -11.23 -26.34
N ALA A 398 -2.29 -10.09 -25.99
CA ALA A 398 -1.07 -9.63 -26.67
C ALA A 398 0.11 -10.57 -26.37
N MET A 399 0.24 -11.05 -25.13
CA MET A 399 1.27 -12.03 -24.76
C MET A 399 1.08 -13.37 -25.47
N GLN A 400 -0.15 -13.84 -25.62
CA GLN A 400 -0.46 -15.04 -26.42
C GLN A 400 -0.09 -14.86 -27.88
N THR A 401 -0.39 -13.69 -28.46
CA THR A 401 -0.02 -13.37 -29.84
C THR A 401 1.50 -13.37 -30.01
N MET A 402 2.24 -12.79 -29.07
CA MET A 402 3.70 -12.83 -29.06
C MET A 402 4.22 -14.27 -28.96
N LEU A 403 3.69 -15.08 -28.03
CA LEU A 403 4.08 -16.48 -27.89
C LEU A 403 3.85 -17.26 -29.19
N ALA A 404 2.68 -17.13 -29.80
CA ALA A 404 2.36 -17.78 -31.07
C ALA A 404 3.31 -17.34 -32.21
N ALA A 405 3.67 -16.06 -32.27
CA ALA A 405 4.65 -15.56 -33.24
C ALA A 405 6.05 -16.15 -33.01
N HIS A 406 6.50 -16.21 -31.74
CA HIS A 406 7.76 -16.85 -31.36
C HIS A 406 7.77 -18.34 -31.69
N GLU A 407 6.67 -19.06 -31.45
CA GLU A 407 6.52 -20.47 -31.79
C GLU A 407 6.60 -20.71 -33.29
N ARG A 408 5.87 -19.94 -34.11
CA ARG A 408 5.94 -20.03 -35.57
C ARG A 408 7.36 -19.79 -36.08
N LYS A 409 8.01 -18.73 -35.61
CA LYS A 409 9.41 -18.41 -35.96
C LYS A 409 10.35 -19.55 -35.58
N HIS A 410 10.18 -20.10 -34.38
CA HIS A 410 11.02 -21.20 -33.90
C HIS A 410 10.79 -22.49 -34.71
N GLN A 411 9.55 -22.83 -35.06
CA GLN A 411 9.21 -23.98 -35.90
C GLN A 411 9.81 -23.87 -37.31
N GLN A 412 9.86 -22.67 -37.89
CA GLN A 412 10.44 -22.43 -39.22
C GLN A 412 11.97 -22.41 -39.21
N VAL A 413 12.58 -21.69 -38.27
CA VAL A 413 14.03 -21.42 -38.27
C VAL A 413 14.83 -22.57 -37.67
N ARG A 414 14.29 -23.32 -36.69
CA ARG A 414 15.04 -24.38 -36.01
C ARG A 414 15.50 -25.52 -36.93
N PRO A 415 14.67 -26.06 -37.85
CA PRO A 415 15.14 -27.07 -38.80
C PRO A 415 16.28 -26.57 -39.68
N GLN A 416 16.17 -25.33 -40.18
CA GLN A 416 17.19 -24.69 -41.00
C GLN A 416 18.50 -24.50 -40.21
N ALA A 417 18.42 -24.01 -38.98
CA ALA A 417 19.57 -23.87 -38.09
C ALA A 417 20.22 -25.22 -37.80
N LYS A 418 19.45 -26.27 -37.52
CA LYS A 418 19.99 -27.63 -37.29
C LYS A 418 20.63 -28.21 -38.56
N ALA A 419 20.07 -27.97 -39.74
CA ALA A 419 20.65 -28.40 -41.01
C ALA A 419 22.00 -27.69 -41.26
N LEU A 420 22.05 -26.36 -41.11
CA LEU A 420 23.27 -25.58 -41.24
C LEU A 420 24.35 -25.99 -40.23
N LEU A 421 23.96 -26.23 -38.97
CA LEU A 421 24.90 -26.73 -37.95
C LEU A 421 25.48 -28.10 -38.32
N ARG A 422 24.71 -28.98 -38.95
CA ARG A 422 25.18 -30.29 -39.44
C ARG A 422 26.14 -30.11 -40.62
N GLU A 423 25.80 -29.28 -41.59
CA GLU A 423 26.66 -28.97 -42.74
C GLU A 423 28.02 -28.41 -42.29
N LEU A 424 28.01 -27.38 -41.44
CA LEU A 424 29.23 -26.80 -40.87
C LEU A 424 30.01 -27.76 -39.97
N SER A 425 29.36 -28.81 -39.44
CA SER A 425 30.04 -29.85 -38.66
C SER A 425 30.78 -30.88 -39.51
N GLN A 426 30.38 -31.03 -40.77
CA GLN A 426 31.00 -31.94 -41.74
C GLN A 426 32.18 -31.29 -42.48
N GLN A 427 32.42 -29.99 -42.28
CA GLN A 427 33.50 -29.26 -42.93
C GLN A 427 34.68 -29.08 -41.95
N ASP A 428 35.81 -29.71 -42.26
CA ASP A 428 37.03 -29.64 -41.44
C ASP A 428 37.86 -28.38 -41.71
N PHE A 429 37.24 -27.20 -41.64
CA PHE A 429 37.91 -25.93 -41.94
C PHE A 429 39.10 -25.65 -41.03
N GLN A 430 39.01 -26.03 -39.75
CA GLN A 430 40.11 -25.86 -38.80
C GLN A 430 41.32 -26.68 -39.22
N GLU A 431 41.14 -27.94 -39.60
CA GLU A 431 42.23 -28.79 -40.05
C GLU A 431 42.83 -28.31 -41.37
N ARG A 432 42.01 -27.74 -42.26
CA ARG A 432 42.49 -27.12 -43.50
C ARG A 432 43.33 -25.88 -43.22
N LEU A 433 42.90 -25.01 -42.30
CA LEU A 433 43.70 -23.85 -41.88
C LEU A 433 45.02 -24.29 -41.24
N THR A 434 45.01 -25.29 -40.35
CA THR A 434 46.23 -25.83 -39.73
C THR A 434 47.16 -26.48 -40.75
N ARG A 435 46.64 -27.02 -41.86
CA ARG A 435 47.47 -27.46 -43.00
C ARG A 435 48.08 -26.26 -43.74
N LEU A 436 47.27 -25.28 -44.13
CA LEU A 436 47.74 -24.08 -44.82
C LEU A 436 48.78 -23.29 -44.02
N GLN A 437 48.62 -23.19 -42.69
CA GLN A 437 49.61 -22.56 -41.80
C GLN A 437 50.92 -23.33 -41.78
N ARG A 438 50.89 -24.67 -41.74
CA ARG A 438 52.10 -25.50 -41.82
C ARG A 438 52.79 -25.38 -43.18
N ASP A 439 52.03 -25.39 -44.26
CA ASP A 439 52.56 -25.23 -45.62
C ASP A 439 53.19 -23.84 -45.78
N TYR A 440 52.55 -22.79 -45.24
CA TYR A 440 53.10 -21.44 -45.17
C TYR A 440 54.41 -21.39 -44.37
N ASP A 441 54.44 -21.92 -43.15
CA ASP A 441 55.63 -21.89 -42.28
C ASP A 441 56.81 -22.64 -42.93
N THR A 442 56.52 -23.77 -43.60
CA THR A 442 57.52 -24.54 -44.36
C THR A 442 58.08 -23.71 -45.51
N ALA A 443 57.21 -23.12 -46.33
CA ALA A 443 57.59 -22.29 -47.48
C ALA A 443 58.41 -21.05 -47.09
N VAL A 444 58.07 -20.41 -45.95
CA VAL A 444 58.84 -19.29 -45.41
C VAL A 444 60.23 -19.76 -44.95
N SER A 445 60.31 -20.91 -44.26
CA SER A 445 61.58 -21.43 -43.74
C SER A 445 62.55 -21.89 -44.84
N GLU A 446 62.02 -22.47 -45.92
CA GLU A 446 62.79 -22.95 -47.07
C GLU A 446 63.08 -21.84 -48.10
N GLN A 447 62.52 -20.64 -47.89
CA GLN A 447 62.51 -19.55 -48.87
C GLN A 447 61.97 -19.99 -50.23
N ASP A 448 60.98 -20.89 -50.25
CA ASP A 448 60.35 -21.36 -51.48
C ASP A 448 59.38 -20.30 -52.01
N PRO A 449 59.62 -19.71 -53.19
CA PRO A 449 58.73 -18.69 -53.75
C PRO A 449 57.43 -19.27 -54.33
N LEU A 450 57.36 -20.59 -54.57
CA LEU A 450 56.25 -21.22 -55.31
C LEU A 450 54.89 -21.10 -54.61
N PRO A 451 54.75 -21.31 -53.29
CA PRO A 451 53.47 -21.16 -52.59
C PRO A 451 52.96 -19.72 -52.54
N PHE A 452 53.80 -18.74 -52.89
CA PHE A 452 53.49 -17.31 -52.93
C PHE A 452 53.33 -16.77 -54.37
N ALA A 453 53.47 -17.63 -55.37
CA ALA A 453 53.34 -17.26 -56.77
C ALA A 453 51.93 -16.75 -57.11
N THR A 454 51.85 -15.83 -58.06
CA THR A 454 50.58 -15.38 -58.65
C THR A 454 50.01 -16.45 -59.59
N ASP A 455 48.70 -16.39 -59.87
CA ASP A 455 48.05 -17.32 -60.82
C ASP A 455 48.77 -17.40 -62.18
N LYS A 456 49.33 -16.27 -62.65
CA LYS A 456 50.07 -16.20 -63.91
C LYS A 456 51.40 -16.95 -63.80
N GLU A 457 52.17 -16.69 -62.75
CA GLU A 457 53.47 -17.33 -62.49
C GLU A 457 53.31 -18.82 -62.20
N GLN A 458 52.24 -19.23 -61.51
CA GLN A 458 51.93 -20.64 -61.27
C GLN A 458 51.61 -21.38 -62.57
N ARG A 459 50.82 -20.78 -63.47
CA ARG A 459 50.58 -21.34 -64.81
C ARG A 459 51.86 -21.40 -65.66
N LEU A 460 52.71 -20.38 -65.57
CA LEU A 460 54.01 -20.38 -66.25
C LEU A 460 54.93 -21.47 -65.68
N TRP A 461 54.92 -21.69 -64.37
CA TRP A 461 55.65 -22.76 -63.70
C TRP A 461 55.15 -24.14 -64.12
N GLU A 462 53.84 -24.36 -64.16
CA GLU A 462 53.24 -25.60 -64.66
C GLU A 462 53.60 -25.86 -66.13
N ALA A 463 53.49 -24.83 -66.99
CA ALA A 463 53.87 -24.93 -68.39
C ALA A 463 55.37 -25.22 -68.56
N GLN A 464 56.22 -24.61 -67.73
CA GLN A 464 57.66 -24.85 -67.69
C GLN A 464 57.97 -26.31 -67.29
N GLN A 465 57.34 -26.82 -66.24
CA GLN A 465 57.51 -28.20 -65.77
C GLN A 465 56.98 -29.22 -66.81
N GLU A 466 55.88 -28.91 -67.48
CA GLU A 466 55.35 -29.74 -68.54
C GLU A 466 56.29 -29.77 -69.76
N ALA A 467 56.87 -28.62 -70.12
CA ALA A 467 57.87 -28.51 -71.18
C ALA A 467 59.15 -29.29 -70.84
N GLU A 468 59.63 -29.22 -69.60
CA GLU A 468 60.74 -30.06 -69.11
C GLU A 468 60.42 -31.55 -69.22
N ARG A 469 59.25 -31.98 -68.74
CA ARG A 469 58.83 -33.39 -68.75
C ARG A 469 58.72 -33.92 -70.19
N LYS A 470 58.08 -33.16 -71.09
CA LYS A 470 57.92 -33.54 -72.50
C LYS A 470 59.28 -33.64 -73.20
N THR A 471 60.19 -32.69 -72.96
CA THR A 471 61.50 -32.66 -73.63
C THR A 471 62.49 -33.70 -73.11
N ARG A 472 62.36 -34.18 -71.86
CA ARG A 472 63.15 -35.32 -71.33
C ARG A 472 62.90 -36.62 -72.12
N GLY A 473 61.71 -36.81 -72.68
CA GLY A 473 61.36 -38.00 -73.48
C GLY A 473 61.89 -38.02 -74.92
N TRP A 474 62.56 -36.96 -75.39
CA TRP A 474 62.93 -36.81 -76.80
C TRP A 474 64.30 -37.41 -77.18
N GLY A 475 65.11 -37.86 -76.22
CA GLY A 475 66.39 -38.53 -76.48
C GLY A 475 67.30 -37.78 -77.48
N LYS A 476 67.80 -38.47 -78.52
CA LYS A 476 68.68 -37.88 -79.56
C LYS A 476 68.00 -36.86 -80.50
N ARG A 477 66.67 -36.70 -80.45
CA ARG A 477 65.92 -35.69 -81.23
C ARG A 477 65.88 -34.32 -80.54
N LYS A 478 66.38 -34.22 -79.30
CA LYS A 478 66.46 -32.97 -78.55
C LYS A 478 67.52 -32.06 -79.15
N ARG A 479 67.17 -30.81 -79.45
CA ARG A 479 68.17 -29.80 -79.80
C ARG A 479 69.14 -29.59 -78.61
N PRO A 480 70.46 -29.44 -78.85
CA PRO A 480 71.45 -29.37 -77.78
C PRO A 480 71.20 -28.25 -76.77
N ASP A 481 70.64 -27.13 -77.23
CA ASP A 481 70.39 -25.90 -76.46
C ASP A 481 69.04 -25.89 -75.71
N MET A 482 68.14 -26.85 -75.98
CA MET A 482 66.78 -26.85 -75.43
C MET A 482 66.75 -27.02 -73.90
N THR A 483 67.63 -27.84 -73.33
CA THR A 483 67.74 -27.99 -71.87
C THR A 483 68.15 -26.67 -71.24
N ALA A 484 69.23 -26.06 -71.75
CA ALA A 484 69.77 -24.82 -71.23
C ALA A 484 68.77 -23.66 -71.33
N LYS A 485 67.96 -23.60 -72.40
CA LYS A 485 66.89 -22.61 -72.53
C LYS A 485 65.77 -22.79 -71.50
N LEU A 486 65.31 -24.02 -71.27
CA LEU A 486 64.29 -24.29 -70.26
C LEU A 486 64.80 -24.01 -68.84
N ASP A 487 66.05 -24.35 -68.55
CA ASP A 487 66.70 -24.05 -67.27
C ASP A 487 66.87 -22.52 -67.08
N PHE A 488 67.20 -21.78 -68.15
CA PHE A 488 67.30 -20.33 -68.13
C PHE A 488 65.95 -19.66 -67.84
N TYR A 489 64.89 -20.04 -68.55
CA TYR A 489 63.54 -19.49 -68.30
C TYR A 489 63.00 -19.89 -66.92
N LYS A 490 63.34 -21.09 -66.44
CA LYS A 490 63.03 -21.50 -65.06
C LYS A 490 63.73 -20.61 -64.04
N GLY A 491 65.01 -20.32 -64.27
CA GLY A 491 65.80 -19.42 -63.43
C GLY A 491 65.24 -18.00 -63.40
N ILE A 492 64.85 -17.45 -64.55
CA ILE A 492 64.17 -16.14 -64.64
C ILE A 492 62.88 -16.17 -63.82
N LEU A 493 62.04 -17.18 -64.03
CA LEU A 493 60.76 -17.28 -63.33
C LEU A 493 60.93 -17.40 -61.82
N LEU A 494 61.90 -18.19 -61.35
CA LEU A 494 62.24 -18.27 -59.92
C LEU A 494 62.78 -16.95 -59.37
N TRP A 495 63.59 -16.23 -60.16
CA TRP A 495 64.14 -14.94 -59.77
C TRP A 495 63.04 -13.87 -59.65
N GLU A 496 62.13 -13.80 -60.63
CA GLU A 496 60.98 -12.89 -60.59
C GLU A 496 60.07 -13.17 -59.39
N MET A 497 59.80 -14.46 -59.08
CA MET A 497 59.01 -14.79 -57.90
C MET A 497 59.75 -14.48 -56.58
N GLN A 498 61.08 -14.57 -56.55
CA GLN A 498 61.90 -14.29 -55.38
C GLN A 498 62.01 -12.79 -55.09
N GLU A 499 62.02 -11.93 -56.11
CA GLU A 499 62.15 -10.47 -55.97
C GLU A 499 61.06 -9.88 -55.05
N ASP A 500 59.83 -10.38 -55.19
CA ASP A 500 58.65 -9.92 -54.44
C ASP A 500 58.26 -10.83 -53.26
N ILE A 501 59.11 -11.80 -52.87
CA ILE A 501 58.72 -12.84 -51.90
C ILE A 501 58.29 -12.28 -50.55
N VAL A 502 58.97 -11.24 -50.05
CA VAL A 502 58.70 -10.66 -48.71
C VAL A 502 57.33 -9.95 -48.65
N PRO A 503 56.99 -9.02 -49.55
CA PRO A 503 55.63 -8.46 -49.62
C PRO A 503 54.54 -9.52 -49.74
N ARG A 504 54.75 -10.55 -50.56
CA ARG A 504 53.76 -11.62 -50.79
C ARG A 504 53.59 -12.53 -49.57
N GLN A 505 54.68 -12.88 -48.87
CA GLN A 505 54.62 -13.61 -47.60
C GLN A 505 53.83 -12.84 -46.54
N TRP A 506 54.01 -11.52 -46.47
CA TRP A 506 53.27 -10.67 -45.53
C TRP A 506 51.78 -10.63 -45.89
N GLN A 507 51.44 -10.46 -47.17
CA GLN A 507 50.04 -10.51 -47.63
C GLN A 507 49.38 -11.86 -47.30
N ARG A 508 50.02 -13.00 -47.59
CA ARG A 508 49.48 -14.32 -47.26
C ARG A 508 49.32 -14.54 -45.75
N LYS A 509 50.23 -14.00 -44.94
CA LYS A 509 50.11 -14.04 -43.48
C LYS A 509 48.87 -13.28 -42.99
N GLN A 510 48.60 -12.12 -43.58
CA GLN A 510 47.39 -11.36 -43.28
C GLN A 510 46.14 -12.15 -43.66
N GLU A 511 46.08 -12.72 -44.86
CA GLU A 511 44.96 -13.55 -45.31
C GLU A 511 44.72 -14.75 -44.37
N LEU A 512 45.78 -15.44 -43.93
CA LEU A 512 45.67 -16.54 -42.95
C LEU A 512 45.15 -16.06 -41.59
N SER A 513 45.57 -14.88 -41.13
CA SER A 513 45.08 -14.25 -39.90
C SER A 513 43.62 -13.78 -40.00
N GLU A 514 43.19 -13.32 -41.18
CA GLU A 514 41.81 -12.98 -41.46
C GLU A 514 40.93 -14.23 -41.44
N ILE A 515 41.37 -15.31 -42.10
CA ILE A 515 40.68 -16.61 -42.10
C ILE A 515 40.56 -17.16 -40.67
N SER A 516 41.62 -17.10 -39.86
CA SER A 516 41.55 -17.56 -38.46
C SER A 516 40.54 -16.76 -37.65
N THR A 517 40.54 -15.44 -37.82
CA THR A 517 39.57 -14.55 -37.15
C THR A 517 38.14 -14.87 -37.56
N LEU A 518 37.88 -15.10 -38.86
CA LEU A 518 36.56 -15.48 -39.37
C LEU A 518 36.12 -16.86 -38.84
N LEU A 519 37.02 -17.82 -38.71
CA LEU A 519 36.71 -19.14 -38.14
C LEU A 519 36.37 -19.06 -36.66
N ASP A 520 37.09 -18.24 -35.88
CA ASP A 520 36.77 -18.02 -34.47
C ASP A 520 35.39 -17.34 -34.29
N GLN A 521 35.11 -16.32 -35.10
CA GLN A 521 33.78 -15.69 -35.13
C GLN A 521 32.69 -16.70 -35.49
N THR A 522 32.94 -17.53 -36.51
CA THR A 522 32.01 -18.59 -36.94
C THR A 522 31.78 -19.61 -35.83
N ARG A 523 32.82 -19.99 -35.08
CA ARG A 523 32.72 -20.90 -33.93
C ARG A 523 31.83 -20.33 -32.82
N VAL A 524 32.00 -19.04 -32.49
CA VAL A 524 31.17 -18.34 -31.50
C VAL A 524 29.71 -18.23 -31.96
N LEU A 525 29.48 -17.89 -33.23
CA LEU A 525 28.13 -17.83 -33.79
C LEU A 525 27.47 -19.22 -33.80
N ARG A 526 28.22 -20.25 -34.19
CA ARG A 526 27.77 -21.65 -34.17
C ARG A 526 27.33 -22.09 -32.78
N SER A 527 28.10 -21.78 -31.74
CA SER A 527 27.74 -22.13 -30.36
C SER A 527 26.48 -21.38 -29.90
N ARG A 528 26.35 -20.09 -30.23
CA ARG A 528 25.14 -19.30 -29.96
C ARG A 528 23.90 -19.89 -30.64
N VAL A 529 24.00 -20.24 -31.92
CA VAL A 529 22.91 -20.88 -32.68
C VAL A 529 22.56 -22.25 -32.10
N MET A 530 23.55 -23.05 -31.73
CA MET A 530 23.34 -24.35 -31.08
C MET A 530 22.55 -24.20 -29.77
N VAL A 531 22.98 -23.30 -28.87
CA VAL A 531 22.29 -23.01 -27.61
C VAL A 531 20.86 -22.49 -27.86
N ALA A 532 20.70 -21.53 -28.78
CA ALA A 532 19.40 -20.96 -29.11
C ALA A 532 18.44 -22.01 -29.71
N SER A 533 18.93 -22.92 -30.57
CA SER A 533 18.13 -23.99 -31.19
C SER A 533 17.67 -25.09 -30.22
N ASN A 534 18.28 -25.13 -29.02
CA ASN A 534 18.02 -26.13 -27.99
C ASN A 534 17.28 -25.56 -26.75
N ARG A 535 17.23 -24.24 -26.56
CA ARG A 535 16.46 -23.58 -25.47
C ARG A 535 14.94 -23.53 -25.77
N VAL A 536 14.29 -24.69 -25.76
CA VAL A 536 12.81 -24.82 -25.95
C VAL A 536 12.03 -24.66 -24.64
N GLN A 537 12.66 -24.93 -23.50
CA GLN A 537 12.03 -25.01 -22.18
C GLN A 537 11.22 -23.75 -21.81
N ARG A 538 11.70 -22.55 -22.18
CA ARG A 538 11.01 -21.29 -21.86
C ARG A 538 9.71 -21.09 -22.65
N LEU A 539 9.68 -21.49 -23.92
CA LEU A 539 8.45 -21.41 -24.72
C LEU A 539 7.42 -22.43 -24.23
N GLU A 540 7.87 -23.62 -23.86
CA GLU A 540 7.02 -24.68 -23.33
C GLU A 540 6.44 -24.33 -21.96
N TYR A 541 7.24 -23.70 -21.09
CA TYR A 541 6.77 -23.10 -19.84
C TYR A 541 5.63 -22.11 -20.08
N PHE A 542 5.83 -21.08 -20.92
CA PHE A 542 4.78 -20.08 -21.17
C PHE A 542 3.55 -20.64 -21.90
N ARG A 543 3.71 -21.69 -22.70
CA ARG A 543 2.57 -22.40 -23.31
C ARG A 543 1.65 -23.03 -22.27
N GLN A 544 2.20 -23.49 -21.14
CA GLN A 544 1.43 -24.09 -20.05
C GLN A 544 0.91 -23.02 -19.08
N GLU A 545 1.75 -22.03 -18.75
CA GLU A 545 1.44 -21.00 -17.77
C GLU A 545 0.37 -20.01 -18.23
N LEU A 546 0.42 -19.51 -19.48
CA LEU A 546 -0.52 -18.48 -19.93
C LEU A 546 -1.99 -18.93 -19.84
N PRO A 547 -2.38 -20.14 -20.30
CA PRO A 547 -3.75 -20.63 -20.12
C PRO A 547 -4.12 -20.93 -18.66
N ALA A 548 -3.15 -21.22 -17.79
CA ALA A 548 -3.40 -21.37 -16.36
C ALA A 548 -3.71 -20.00 -15.72
N LEU A 549 -2.89 -18.99 -16.02
CA LEU A 549 -3.08 -17.61 -15.59
C LEU A 549 -4.40 -17.02 -16.08
N GLU A 550 -4.84 -17.31 -17.31
CA GLU A 550 -6.15 -16.86 -17.79
C GLU A 550 -7.32 -17.44 -16.99
N ARG A 551 -7.25 -18.73 -16.63
CA ARG A 551 -8.28 -19.38 -15.82
C ARG A 551 -8.28 -18.84 -14.39
N GLU A 552 -7.10 -18.63 -13.82
CA GLU A 552 -6.95 -18.02 -12.51
C GLU A 552 -7.48 -16.58 -12.50
N LEU A 553 -7.13 -15.79 -13.51
CA LEU A 553 -7.61 -14.43 -13.68
C LEU A 553 -9.14 -14.36 -13.72
N ALA A 554 -9.79 -15.22 -14.53
CA ALA A 554 -11.24 -15.28 -14.60
C ALA A 554 -11.89 -15.65 -13.25
N SER A 555 -11.28 -16.59 -12.51
CA SER A 555 -11.72 -16.97 -11.16
C SER A 555 -11.58 -15.82 -10.16
N LEU A 556 -10.44 -15.12 -10.18
CA LEU A 556 -10.17 -13.97 -9.33
C LEU A 556 -11.10 -12.80 -9.64
N GLN A 557 -11.44 -12.56 -10.90
CA GLN A 557 -12.42 -11.54 -11.28
C GLN A 557 -13.81 -11.84 -10.71
N GLN A 558 -14.30 -13.08 -10.87
CA GLN A 558 -15.59 -13.50 -10.30
C GLN A 558 -15.61 -13.43 -8.76
N ARG A 559 -14.49 -13.76 -8.12
CA ARG A 559 -14.35 -13.61 -6.66
C ARG A 559 -14.33 -12.14 -6.25
N GLY A 560 -13.56 -11.31 -6.94
CA GLY A 560 -13.45 -9.87 -6.71
C GLY A 560 -14.80 -9.17 -6.79
N GLU A 561 -15.59 -9.44 -7.84
CA GLU A 561 -16.94 -8.90 -8.00
C GLU A 561 -17.88 -9.26 -6.85
N ARG A 562 -17.86 -10.52 -6.40
CA ARG A 562 -18.67 -10.96 -5.25
C ARG A 562 -18.24 -10.27 -3.95
N LEU A 563 -16.95 -10.18 -3.69
CA LEU A 563 -16.41 -9.53 -2.49
C LEU A 563 -16.70 -8.03 -2.49
N MET A 564 -16.56 -7.36 -3.64
CA MET A 564 -16.83 -5.93 -3.79
C MET A 564 -18.31 -5.62 -3.51
N ARG A 565 -19.25 -6.40 -4.07
CA ARG A 565 -20.69 -6.27 -3.76
C ARG A 565 -21.00 -6.51 -2.29
N ARG A 566 -20.40 -7.55 -1.69
CA ARG A 566 -20.57 -7.84 -0.25
C ARG A 566 -20.10 -6.66 0.61
N GLN A 567 -18.95 -6.08 0.29
CA GLN A 567 -18.40 -4.94 1.02
C GLN A 567 -19.29 -3.68 0.86
N GLN A 568 -19.79 -3.42 -0.35
CA GLN A 568 -20.77 -2.38 -0.61
C GLN A 568 -22.03 -2.55 0.24
N TYR A 569 -22.66 -3.75 0.20
CA TYR A 569 -23.87 -4.02 0.97
C TYR A 569 -23.63 -3.90 2.49
N SER A 570 -22.46 -4.30 2.98
CA SER A 570 -22.10 -4.11 4.39
C SER A 570 -22.09 -2.63 4.78
N LEU A 571 -21.49 -1.76 3.96
CA LEU A 571 -21.44 -0.32 4.22
C LEU A 571 -22.84 0.32 4.13
N GLN A 572 -23.67 -0.11 3.18
CA GLN A 572 -25.06 0.35 3.06
C GLN A 572 -25.92 -0.10 4.25
N ALA A 573 -25.77 -1.34 4.71
CA ALA A 573 -26.49 -1.85 5.87
C ALA A 573 -26.12 -1.05 7.14
N SER A 574 -24.84 -0.76 7.35
CA SER A 574 -24.41 0.10 8.47
C SER A 574 -24.96 1.53 8.35
N ALA A 575 -24.99 2.12 7.16
CA ALA A 575 -25.61 3.43 6.95
C ALA A 575 -27.12 3.41 7.26
N PHE A 576 -27.82 2.36 6.84
CA PHE A 576 -29.25 2.14 7.13
C PHE A 576 -29.50 2.02 8.65
N GLU A 577 -28.62 1.34 9.37
CA GLU A 577 -28.70 1.24 10.83
C GLU A 577 -28.58 2.62 11.50
N GLN A 578 -27.62 3.46 11.07
CA GLN A 578 -27.46 4.82 11.61
C GLN A 578 -28.71 5.68 11.40
N VAL A 579 -29.33 5.59 10.22
CA VAL A 579 -30.61 6.26 9.92
C VAL A 579 -31.70 5.74 10.86
N THR A 580 -31.82 4.42 10.99
CA THR A 580 -32.83 3.76 11.84
C THR A 580 -32.71 4.18 13.31
N VAL A 581 -31.49 4.22 13.85
CA VAL A 581 -31.21 4.67 15.22
C VAL A 581 -31.63 6.12 15.41
N THR A 582 -31.30 6.99 14.44
CA THR A 582 -31.66 8.41 14.48
C THR A 582 -33.18 8.60 14.44
N ARG A 583 -33.89 7.92 13.54
CA ARG A 583 -35.36 7.97 13.45
C ARG A 583 -36.03 7.51 14.74
N LYS A 584 -35.55 6.42 15.36
CA LYS A 584 -36.05 5.96 16.68
C LYS A 584 -35.82 6.99 17.79
N ARG A 585 -34.72 7.73 17.75
CA ARG A 585 -34.46 8.84 18.69
C ARG A 585 -35.42 10.01 18.42
N LEU A 586 -35.59 10.42 17.16
CA LEU A 586 -36.51 11.51 16.80
C LEU A 586 -37.94 11.21 17.20
N LYS A 587 -38.44 9.99 16.97
CA LYS A 587 -39.78 9.59 17.43
C LYS A 587 -39.98 9.79 18.94
N ARG A 588 -38.96 9.48 19.75
CA ARG A 588 -39.00 9.70 21.20
C ARG A 588 -38.98 11.19 21.55
N PHE A 589 -38.15 11.99 20.85
CA PHE A 589 -38.09 13.44 21.07
C PHE A 589 -39.38 14.14 20.63
N SER A 590 -39.97 13.77 19.49
CA SER A 590 -41.28 14.29 19.06
C SER A 590 -42.38 13.93 20.05
N ALA A 591 -42.41 12.68 20.56
CA ALA A 591 -43.38 12.30 21.58
C ALA A 591 -43.24 13.15 22.86
N ALA A 592 -42.01 13.33 23.35
CA ALA A 592 -41.73 14.17 24.52
C ALA A 592 -42.06 15.65 24.28
N ALA A 593 -41.86 16.15 23.06
CA ALA A 593 -42.22 17.52 22.69
C ALA A 593 -43.75 17.72 22.59
N HIS A 594 -44.48 16.73 22.07
CA HIS A 594 -45.95 16.75 22.06
C HIS A 594 -46.52 16.70 23.48
N GLU A 595 -45.96 15.87 24.36
CA GLU A 595 -46.35 15.78 25.77
C GLU A 595 -46.14 17.12 26.47
N GLY A 596 -44.95 17.71 26.37
CA GLY A 596 -44.67 19.03 26.95
C GLY A 596 -45.58 20.13 26.40
N LEU A 597 -45.88 20.12 25.09
CA LEU A 597 -46.82 21.07 24.49
C LEU A 597 -48.24 20.89 25.04
N ALA A 598 -48.72 19.65 25.17
CA ALA A 598 -50.03 19.34 25.73
C ALA A 598 -50.15 19.78 27.20
N ASP A 599 -49.10 19.59 27.98
CA ASP A 599 -49.04 20.03 29.38
C ASP A 599 -49.12 21.55 29.51
N LEU A 600 -48.44 22.31 28.64
CA LEU A 600 -48.58 23.77 28.59
C LEU A 600 -50.02 24.21 28.27
N TYR A 601 -50.69 23.53 27.33
CA TYR A 601 -52.10 23.82 27.02
C TYR A 601 -53.02 23.50 28.21
N ASN A 602 -52.82 22.35 28.86
CA ASN A 602 -53.59 21.94 30.02
C ASN A 602 -53.43 22.90 31.20
N LYS A 603 -52.19 23.35 31.48
CA LYS A 603 -51.92 24.38 32.51
C LYS A 603 -52.62 25.69 32.17
N ALA A 604 -52.54 26.15 30.92
CA ALA A 604 -53.23 27.37 30.48
C ALA A 604 -54.76 27.28 30.61
N LEU A 605 -55.34 26.10 30.34
CA LEU A 605 -56.78 25.83 30.49
C LEU A 605 -57.21 25.81 31.97
N ARG A 606 -56.40 25.22 32.86
CA ARG A 606 -56.66 25.22 34.32
C ARG A 606 -56.60 26.63 34.91
N ASN A 607 -55.56 27.40 34.57
CA ASN A 607 -55.40 28.78 35.02
C ASN A 607 -56.51 29.72 34.50
N ARG A 608 -57.19 29.36 33.39
CA ARG A 608 -58.40 30.08 32.92
C ARG A 608 -59.69 29.69 33.63
N ARG A 609 -59.75 28.52 34.29
CA ARG A 609 -60.94 28.02 35.01
C ARG A 609 -60.98 28.48 36.47
N GLU A 610 -59.83 28.62 37.13
CA GLU A 610 -59.73 29.12 38.52
C GLU A 610 -60.26 30.56 38.77
N PRO A 611 -60.19 31.53 37.84
CA PRO A 611 -60.73 32.88 38.06
C PRO A 611 -62.27 32.93 38.12
N ALA A 612 -62.97 31.91 37.63
CA ALA A 612 -64.44 31.90 37.58
C ALA A 612 -65.09 31.40 38.89
N ALA A 613 -64.37 30.63 39.71
CA ALA A 613 -64.90 30.11 40.98
C ALA A 613 -64.81 31.14 42.13
N ALA A 614 -63.78 32.00 42.12
CA ALA A 614 -63.57 33.00 43.17
C ALA A 614 -64.54 34.21 43.11
N ALA A 615 -65.28 34.39 42.01
CA ALA A 615 -66.24 35.48 41.84
C ALA A 615 -67.68 35.12 42.26
N SER A 616 -67.92 33.95 42.87
CA SER A 616 -69.26 33.46 43.26
C SER A 616 -69.53 33.45 44.77
N GLY A 617 -68.66 34.04 45.58
CA GLY A 617 -68.87 34.24 47.03
C GLY A 617 -69.21 35.68 47.38
N VAL A 618 -70.41 36.15 47.01
CA VAL A 618 -71.01 37.35 47.62
C VAL A 618 -72.20 36.87 48.45
N GLU A 619 -71.99 36.76 49.76
CA GLU A 619 -73.07 36.63 50.74
C GLU A 619 -73.98 37.86 50.66
N ALA A 620 -75.27 37.62 50.43
CA ALA A 620 -76.32 38.62 50.61
C ALA A 620 -76.64 38.73 52.11
N PRO A 621 -76.79 39.94 52.69
CA PRO A 621 -77.28 40.07 54.05
C PRO A 621 -78.81 39.90 54.05
N VAL A 622 -79.31 39.03 54.92
CA VAL A 622 -80.71 38.93 55.31
C VAL A 622 -80.89 39.76 56.58
N GLU A 623 -81.84 40.70 56.50
CA GLU A 623 -82.49 41.57 57.52
C GLU A 623 -81.75 41.93 58.81
#